data_AF-A0A8T3LNU4-F1
#
_entry.id   AF-A0A8T3LNU4-F1
#
_cell.length_a   1.000
_cell.length_b   1.000
_cell.length_c   1.000
_cell.angle_alpha   90.00
_cell.angle_beta   90.00
_cell.angle_gamma   90.00
#
_symmetry.space_group_name_H-M   'P 1'
#
loop_
_entity.id
_entity.type
_entity.pdbx_description
1 polymer ?
#
loop_
_entity_poly.entity_id
_entity_poly.type
_entity_poly.pdbx_seq_one_letter_code
_entity_poly.pdbx_strand_id
1 'polypeptide(L)'
;MRVIIVGCGRVGARVAAELDQRGEHVTVIDTDARAFSRLPQAFKGETVRGNGTDEDVMRGAGAEQADIVMALTEGDNRNALAAQLAKHRFGAPRVIAKINDPLRGEAYRALGMETICRTIMLGDALVVAAVEGAEATNGSVEPPTAQPLRGAPPPGSLADDQAREALEADDDPAQTAEAVVQPDDGREGGF
;
A
#
# COMPACT_ATOMS: atom_id res chain seq x y z
N MET A 1 14.38 -16.58 8.90
CA MET A 1 14.02 -17.11 7.57
C MET A 1 14.66 -16.25 6.49
N ARG A 2 14.87 -16.82 5.31
CA ARG A 2 15.37 -16.15 4.09
C ARG A 2 14.21 -15.89 3.15
N VAL A 3 13.97 -14.62 2.86
CA VAL A 3 12.81 -14.12 2.11
C VAL A 3 13.31 -13.42 0.86
N ILE A 4 12.83 -13.83 -0.31
CA ILE A 4 13.01 -13.05 -1.54
C ILE A 4 11.70 -12.37 -1.91
N ILE A 5 11.77 -11.08 -2.20
CA ILE A 5 10.65 -10.29 -2.69
C ILE A 5 10.95 -9.81 -4.11
N VAL A 6 10.16 -10.25 -5.09
CA VAL A 6 10.23 -9.78 -6.47
C VAL A 6 9.24 -8.62 -6.66
N GLY A 7 9.77 -7.41 -6.83
CA GLY A 7 9.06 -6.16 -7.01
C GLY A 7 9.12 -5.28 -5.76
N CYS A 8 9.84 -4.17 -5.85
CA CYS A 8 9.94 -3.11 -4.85
C CYS A 8 8.90 -2.00 -5.07
N GLY A 9 7.67 -2.40 -5.41
CA GLY A 9 6.52 -1.48 -5.46
C GLY A 9 6.02 -1.08 -4.07
N ARG A 10 4.83 -0.45 -4.00
CA ARG A 10 4.22 -0.05 -2.71
C ARG A 10 4.04 -1.22 -1.74
N VAL A 11 3.54 -2.35 -2.25
CA VAL A 11 3.32 -3.56 -1.43
C VAL A 11 4.66 -4.20 -1.07
N GLY A 12 5.54 -4.41 -2.06
CA GLY A 12 6.82 -5.08 -1.82
C GLY A 12 7.73 -4.33 -0.85
N ALA A 13 7.83 -3.01 -0.97
CA ALA A 13 8.61 -2.20 -0.04
C ALA A 13 8.06 -2.24 1.40
N ARG A 14 6.73 -2.20 1.55
CA ARG A 14 6.07 -2.33 2.87
C ARG A 14 6.36 -3.70 3.50
N VAL A 15 6.17 -4.78 2.74
CA VAL A 15 6.42 -6.15 3.21
C VAL A 15 7.90 -6.36 3.54
N ALA A 16 8.81 -5.86 2.69
CA ALA A 16 10.24 -5.95 2.91
C ALA A 16 10.66 -5.25 4.22
N ALA A 17 10.18 -4.02 4.42
CA ALA A 17 10.46 -3.25 5.63
C ALA A 17 9.95 -3.94 6.89
N GLU A 18 8.74 -4.50 6.86
CA GLU A 18 8.15 -5.17 8.01
C GLU A 18 8.87 -6.48 8.37
N LEU A 19 9.27 -7.27 7.37
CA LEU A 19 10.00 -8.52 7.60
C LEU A 19 11.43 -8.26 8.08
N ASP A 20 12.11 -7.25 7.53
CA ASP A 20 13.44 -6.83 7.97
C ASP A 20 13.43 -6.35 9.43
N GLN A 21 12.41 -5.58 9.82
CA GLN A 21 12.22 -5.14 11.22
C GLN A 21 11.98 -6.31 12.19
N ARG A 22 11.37 -7.40 11.71
CA ARG A 22 11.17 -8.64 12.48
C ARG A 22 12.44 -9.49 12.56
N GLY A 23 13.54 -9.07 11.91
CA GLY A 23 14.83 -9.76 11.92
C GLY A 23 14.98 -10.84 10.85
N GLU A 24 14.09 -10.86 9.85
CA GLU A 24 14.21 -11.80 8.73
C GLU A 24 15.29 -11.36 7.73
N HIS A 25 15.90 -12.33 7.04
CA HIS A 25 16.87 -12.03 5.97
C HIS A 25 16.11 -11.76 4.68
N VAL A 26 15.98 -10.48 4.32
CA VAL A 26 15.19 -10.05 3.16
C VAL A 26 16.10 -9.66 2.00
N THR A 27 15.83 -10.21 0.82
CA THR A 27 16.42 -9.76 -0.45
C THR A 27 15.31 -9.25 -1.37
N VAL A 28 15.44 -8.03 -1.87
CA VAL A 28 14.44 -7.39 -2.75
C VAL A 28 14.98 -7.26 -4.16
N ILE A 29 14.24 -7.80 -5.13
CA ILE A 29 14.57 -7.74 -6.56
C ILE A 29 13.66 -6.72 -7.23
N ASP A 30 14.21 -5.78 -7.98
CA ASP A 30 13.43 -4.92 -8.89
C ASP A 30 14.24 -4.56 -10.15
N THR A 31 13.53 -4.39 -11.26
CA THR A 31 14.15 -3.95 -12.53
C THR A 31 14.57 -2.49 -12.51
N ASP A 32 13.83 -1.65 -11.78
CA ASP A 32 14.11 -0.22 -11.62
C ASP A 32 14.86 0.04 -10.32
N ALA A 33 16.12 0.47 -10.42
CA ALA A 33 16.93 0.82 -9.26
C ALA A 33 16.31 1.94 -8.41
N ARG A 34 15.50 2.82 -9.01
CA ARG A 34 14.80 3.89 -8.29
C ARG A 34 13.73 3.34 -7.36
N ALA A 35 13.21 2.14 -7.61
CA ALA A 35 12.19 1.54 -6.76
C ALA A 35 12.70 1.28 -5.33
N PHE A 36 14.01 1.02 -5.16
CA PHE A 36 14.62 0.79 -3.86
C PHE A 36 14.60 2.01 -2.94
N SER A 37 14.40 3.22 -3.47
CA SER A 37 14.23 4.43 -2.63
C SER A 37 12.94 4.39 -1.80
N ARG A 38 12.05 3.43 -2.03
CA ARG A 38 10.84 3.19 -1.22
C ARG A 38 11.14 2.41 0.05
N LEU A 39 12.29 1.74 0.12
CA LEU A 39 12.73 1.05 1.33
C LEU A 39 13.15 2.10 2.37
N PRO A 40 12.86 1.89 3.66
CA PRO A 40 13.28 2.81 4.70
C PRO A 40 14.79 2.84 4.78
N GLN A 41 15.36 3.98 5.20
CA GLN A 41 16.81 4.11 5.40
C GLN A 41 17.39 3.08 6.38
N ALA A 42 16.56 2.61 7.33
CA ALA A 42 16.92 1.60 8.31
C ALA A 42 16.86 0.16 7.77
N PHE A 43 16.45 -0.06 6.51
CA PHE A 43 16.37 -1.38 5.90
C PHE A 43 17.77 -2.00 5.80
N LYS A 44 17.95 -3.21 6.35
CA LYS A 44 19.25 -3.91 6.41
C LYS A 44 19.37 -5.05 5.42
N GLY A 45 18.27 -5.41 4.75
CA GLY A 45 18.25 -6.43 3.71
C GLY A 45 19.02 -6.04 2.45
N GLU A 46 19.07 -6.98 1.51
CA GLU A 46 19.80 -6.83 0.26
C GLU A 46 18.87 -6.33 -0.85
N THR A 47 19.44 -5.61 -1.82
CA THR A 47 18.73 -5.18 -3.02
C THR A 47 19.46 -5.70 -4.26
N VAL A 48 18.72 -6.27 -5.19
CA VAL A 48 19.24 -6.84 -6.43
C VAL A 48 18.50 -6.20 -7.60
N ARG A 49 19.24 -5.48 -8.44
CA ARG A 49 18.67 -4.92 -9.66
C ARG A 49 18.58 -6.02 -10.72
N GLY A 50 17.37 -6.34 -11.17
CA GLY A 50 17.16 -7.33 -12.22
C GLY A 50 15.71 -7.74 -12.40
N ASN A 51 15.47 -8.63 -13.35
CA ASN A 51 14.15 -9.21 -13.57
C ASN A 51 14.01 -10.51 -12.77
N GLY A 52 13.00 -10.62 -11.89
CA GLY A 52 12.76 -11.83 -11.11
C GLY A 52 12.21 -13.02 -11.90
N THR A 53 12.04 -12.89 -13.22
CA THR A 53 11.82 -14.04 -14.13
C THR A 53 13.12 -14.53 -14.78
N ASP A 54 14.26 -13.93 -14.45
CA ASP A 54 15.59 -14.32 -14.92
C ASP A 54 16.26 -15.23 -13.89
N GLU A 55 16.75 -16.37 -14.34
CA GLU A 55 17.40 -17.38 -13.49
C GLU A 55 18.68 -16.84 -12.85
N ASP A 56 19.51 -16.09 -13.58
CA ASP A 56 20.78 -15.60 -13.06
C ASP A 56 20.57 -14.52 -12.00
N VAL A 57 19.54 -13.69 -12.18
CA VAL A 57 19.12 -12.70 -11.17
C VAL A 57 18.62 -13.39 -9.90
N MET A 58 17.76 -14.41 -10.04
CA MET A 58 17.24 -15.16 -8.90
C MET A 58 18.34 -15.92 -8.15
N ARG A 59 19.31 -16.50 -8.88
CA ARG A 59 20.48 -17.13 -8.28
C ARG A 59 21.33 -16.10 -7.52
N GLY A 60 21.61 -14.96 -8.14
CA GLY A 60 22.35 -13.86 -7.52
C GLY A 60 21.66 -13.30 -6.27
N ALA A 61 20.34 -13.41 -6.19
CA ALA A 61 19.54 -13.04 -5.02
C ALA A 61 19.44 -14.12 -3.94
N GLY A 62 20.10 -15.28 -4.12
CA GLY A 62 20.12 -16.37 -3.14
C GLY A 62 18.88 -17.26 -3.14
N ALA A 63 18.18 -17.39 -4.28
CA ALA A 63 16.94 -18.18 -4.39
C ALA A 63 17.09 -19.65 -4.00
N GLU A 64 18.28 -20.22 -4.14
CA GLU A 64 18.59 -21.60 -3.74
C GLU A 64 18.50 -21.83 -2.22
N GLN A 65 18.62 -20.77 -1.41
CA GLN A 65 18.51 -20.84 0.05
C GLN A 65 17.27 -20.14 0.58
N ALA A 66 16.34 -19.71 -0.29
CA ALA A 66 15.15 -19.00 0.12
C ALA A 66 14.14 -19.96 0.77
N ASP A 67 13.65 -19.61 1.96
CA ASP A 67 12.54 -20.31 2.61
C ASP A 67 11.22 -19.95 1.93
N ILE A 68 11.12 -18.71 1.45
CA ILE A 68 9.94 -18.19 0.76
C ILE A 68 10.31 -17.18 -0.32
N VAL A 69 9.61 -17.25 -1.45
CA VAL A 69 9.66 -16.22 -2.50
C VAL A 69 8.29 -15.59 -2.68
N MET A 70 8.24 -14.26 -2.64
CA MET A 70 7.03 -13.47 -2.84
C MET A 70 7.14 -12.62 -4.10
N ALA A 71 6.29 -12.87 -5.09
CA ALA A 71 6.25 -12.09 -6.31
C ALA A 71 5.14 -11.04 -6.27
N LEU A 72 5.53 -9.78 -6.06
CA LEU A 72 4.68 -8.66 -5.66
C LEU A 72 4.67 -7.50 -6.68
N THR A 73 5.13 -7.73 -7.92
CA THR A 73 5.07 -6.75 -9.02
C THR A 73 3.63 -6.43 -9.42
N GLU A 74 3.40 -5.41 -10.23
CA GLU A 74 2.05 -5.11 -10.77
C GLU A 74 1.61 -6.02 -11.93
N GLY A 75 2.46 -6.96 -12.38
CA GLY A 75 2.10 -7.85 -13.49
C GLY A 75 1.82 -9.28 -13.03
N ASP A 76 0.57 -9.74 -13.16
CA ASP A 76 0.16 -11.10 -12.76
C ASP A 76 0.98 -12.18 -13.46
N ASN A 77 1.22 -12.04 -14.76
CA ASN A 77 2.03 -13.02 -15.52
C ASN A 77 3.48 -13.05 -15.04
N ARG A 78 4.07 -11.89 -14.73
CA ARG A 78 5.43 -11.82 -14.17
C ARG A 78 5.48 -12.49 -12.79
N ASN A 79 4.46 -12.25 -11.97
CA ASN A 79 4.42 -12.83 -10.63
C ASN A 79 4.26 -14.36 -10.67
N ALA A 80 3.39 -14.86 -11.54
CA ALA A 80 3.22 -16.30 -11.75
C ALA A 80 4.51 -16.95 -12.30
N LEU A 81 5.17 -16.34 -13.28
CA LEU A 81 6.42 -16.86 -13.85
C LEU A 81 7.56 -16.85 -12.82
N ALA A 82 7.74 -15.75 -12.08
CA ALA A 82 8.77 -15.66 -11.04
C ALA A 82 8.53 -16.68 -9.92
N ALA A 83 7.29 -16.88 -9.49
CA ALA A 83 6.92 -17.88 -8.49
C ALA A 83 7.16 -19.32 -8.99
N GLN A 84 6.81 -19.63 -10.24
CA GLN A 84 7.10 -20.93 -10.85
C GLN A 84 8.60 -21.17 -10.98
N LEU A 85 9.37 -20.17 -11.42
CA LEU A 85 10.82 -20.25 -11.51
C LEU A 85 11.42 -20.55 -10.13
N ALA A 86 11.04 -19.78 -9.10
CA ALA A 86 11.47 -20.03 -7.72
C ALA A 86 11.13 -21.45 -7.24
N LYS A 87 9.90 -21.92 -7.48
CA LYS A 87 9.44 -23.23 -7.02
C LYS A 87 10.11 -24.39 -7.75
N HIS A 88 10.16 -24.35 -9.08
CA HIS A 88 10.57 -25.50 -9.89
C HIS A 88 12.06 -25.51 -10.21
N ARG A 89 12.69 -24.34 -10.34
CA ARG A 89 14.12 -24.24 -10.67
C ARG A 89 14.99 -24.18 -9.42
N PHE A 90 14.56 -23.43 -8.42
CA PHE A 90 15.34 -23.18 -7.20
C PHE A 90 14.87 -24.01 -6.00
N GLY A 91 13.75 -24.73 -6.13
CA GLY A 91 13.24 -25.59 -5.06
C GLY A 91 12.73 -24.81 -3.85
N ALA A 92 12.36 -23.54 -4.01
CA ALA A 92 11.82 -22.73 -2.93
C ALA A 92 10.63 -23.44 -2.27
N PRO A 93 10.66 -23.73 -0.96
CA PRO A 93 9.60 -24.51 -0.29
C PRO A 93 8.22 -23.87 -0.41
N ARG A 94 8.18 -22.54 -0.41
CA ARG A 94 6.95 -21.76 -0.44
C ARG A 94 7.06 -20.58 -1.40
N VAL A 95 6.02 -20.38 -2.21
CA VAL A 95 5.93 -19.25 -3.15
C VAL A 95 4.57 -18.58 -3.07
N ILE A 96 4.55 -17.26 -2.99
CA ILE A 96 3.32 -16.44 -2.96
C ILE A 96 3.35 -15.46 -4.13
N ALA A 97 2.29 -15.43 -4.93
CA ALA A 97 2.12 -14.46 -6.01
C ALA A 97 0.97 -13.49 -5.71
N LYS A 98 1.24 -12.18 -5.84
CA LYS A 98 0.19 -11.15 -5.88
C LYS A 98 -0.50 -11.20 -7.24
N ILE A 99 -1.81 -11.35 -7.24
CA ILE A 99 -2.64 -11.40 -8.45
C ILE A 99 -3.67 -10.28 -8.40
N ASN A 100 -3.99 -9.67 -9.54
CA ASN A 100 -5.05 -8.67 -9.66
C ASN A 100 -6.29 -9.25 -10.34
N ASP A 101 -6.14 -10.17 -11.28
CA ASP A 101 -7.25 -10.85 -11.97
C ASP A 101 -7.70 -12.11 -11.20
N PRO A 102 -8.91 -12.11 -10.60
CA PRO A 102 -9.41 -13.26 -9.84
C PRO A 102 -9.44 -14.57 -10.63
N LEU A 103 -9.78 -14.50 -11.93
CA LEU A 103 -9.90 -15.68 -12.79
C LEU A 103 -8.54 -16.38 -12.97
N ARG A 104 -7.45 -15.61 -12.98
CA ARG A 104 -6.08 -16.14 -13.04
C ARG A 104 -5.64 -16.73 -11.70
N GLY A 105 -6.13 -16.17 -10.59
CA GLY A 105 -5.77 -16.62 -9.24
C GLY A 105 -6.06 -18.09 -9.01
N GLU A 106 -7.21 -18.59 -9.47
CA GLU A 106 -7.60 -20.00 -9.37
C GLU A 106 -6.70 -20.91 -10.22
N ALA A 107 -6.46 -20.54 -11.48
CA ALA A 107 -5.58 -21.28 -12.36
C ALA A 107 -4.15 -21.40 -11.80
N TYR A 108 -3.63 -20.32 -11.20
CA TYR A 108 -2.29 -20.32 -10.59
C TYR A 108 -2.20 -21.15 -9.32
N ARG A 109 -3.26 -21.25 -8.51
CA ARG A 109 -3.28 -22.17 -7.37
C ARG A 109 -3.23 -23.63 -7.80
N ALA A 110 -3.87 -23.98 -8.91
CA ALA A 110 -3.79 -25.32 -9.48
C ALA A 110 -2.35 -25.72 -9.88
N LEU A 111 -1.48 -24.73 -10.15
CA LEU A 111 -0.05 -24.92 -10.41
C LEU A 111 0.79 -24.99 -9.11
N GLY A 112 0.13 -25.05 -7.94
CA GLY A 112 0.78 -25.17 -6.64
C GLY A 112 1.37 -23.86 -6.13
N MET A 113 0.96 -22.70 -6.63
CA MET A 113 1.35 -21.40 -6.08
C MET A 113 0.32 -20.92 -5.07
N GLU A 114 0.75 -20.34 -3.95
CA GLU A 114 -0.16 -19.55 -3.12
C GLU A 114 -0.41 -18.20 -3.80
N THR A 115 -1.65 -17.71 -3.77
CA THR A 115 -2.00 -16.44 -4.40
C THR A 115 -2.80 -15.54 -3.46
N ILE A 116 -2.43 -14.26 -3.44
CA ILE A 116 -3.20 -13.20 -2.80
C ILE A 116 -3.78 -12.33 -3.91
N CYS A 117 -5.11 -12.31 -4.02
CA CYS A 117 -5.81 -11.52 -5.03
C CYS A 117 -6.21 -10.16 -4.45
N ARG A 118 -5.63 -9.08 -4.99
CA ARG A 118 -5.94 -7.70 -4.56
C ARG A 118 -7.43 -7.38 -4.76
N THR A 119 -7.99 -7.77 -5.90
CA THR A 119 -9.37 -7.43 -6.28
C THR A 119 -10.38 -8.08 -5.36
N ILE A 120 -10.18 -9.35 -5.00
CA ILE A 120 -11.04 -10.04 -4.02
C ILE A 120 -10.88 -9.38 -2.65
N MET A 121 -9.64 -9.26 -2.16
CA MET A 121 -9.36 -8.71 -0.83
C MET A 121 -9.93 -7.30 -0.64
N LEU A 122 -9.75 -6.42 -1.62
CA LEU A 122 -10.27 -5.06 -1.57
C LEU A 122 -11.79 -5.02 -1.74
N GLY A 123 -12.33 -5.83 -2.66
CA GLY A 123 -13.78 -5.93 -2.87
C GLY A 123 -14.50 -6.35 -1.60
N ASP A 124 -14.02 -7.41 -0.94
CA ASP A 124 -14.58 -7.90 0.32
C ASP A 124 -14.55 -6.81 1.41
N ALA A 125 -13.40 -6.15 1.59
CA ALA A 125 -13.27 -5.08 2.57
C ALA A 125 -14.24 -3.91 2.32
N LEU A 126 -14.45 -3.53 1.06
CA LEU A 126 -15.38 -2.47 0.68
C LEU A 126 -16.84 -2.87 0.89
N VAL A 127 -17.21 -4.11 0.57
CA VAL A 127 -18.56 -4.62 0.81
C VAL A 127 -18.88 -4.60 2.30
N VAL A 128 -17.96 -5.09 3.13
CA VAL A 128 -18.15 -5.10 4.58
C VAL A 128 -18.29 -3.68 5.11
N ALA A 129 -17.41 -2.75 4.72
CA ALA A 129 -17.52 -1.35 5.14
C ALA A 129 -18.84 -0.70 4.70
N ALA A 130 -19.29 -0.96 3.47
CA ALA A 130 -20.51 -0.37 2.92
C ALA A 130 -21.80 -0.92 3.57
N VAL A 131 -21.81 -2.20 3.95
CA VAL A 131 -23.01 -2.86 4.48
C VAL A 131 -23.09 -2.77 6.01
N GLU A 132 -21.96 -2.92 6.69
CA GLU A 132 -21.93 -3.01 8.16
C GLU A 132 -21.70 -1.65 8.84
N GLY A 133 -21.52 -0.57 8.05
CA GLY A 133 -21.23 0.77 8.58
C GLY A 133 -19.88 0.85 9.32
N ALA A 134 -19.00 -0.13 9.09
CA ALA A 134 -17.69 -0.19 9.69
C ALA A 134 -16.79 0.92 9.12
N GLU A 135 -15.91 1.45 9.96
CA GLU A 135 -14.95 2.45 9.53
C GLU A 135 -13.96 1.79 8.55
N ALA A 136 -14.01 2.21 7.29
CA ALA A 136 -13.11 1.73 6.25
C ALA A 136 -11.71 2.32 6.48
N THR A 137 -10.85 1.59 7.21
CA THR A 137 -9.45 1.99 7.43
C THR A 137 -8.48 1.07 6.67
N ASN A 138 -7.16 1.21 6.90
CA ASN A 138 -6.05 0.62 6.15
C ASN A 138 -5.97 -0.94 6.18
N GLY A 139 -7.00 -1.63 5.70
CA GLY A 139 -7.05 -3.09 5.58
C GLY A 139 -7.65 -3.83 6.78
N SER A 140 -8.18 -3.09 7.74
CA SER A 140 -8.97 -3.62 8.85
C SER A 140 -10.41 -3.14 8.69
N VAL A 141 -11.37 -4.06 8.68
CA VAL A 141 -12.74 -3.75 9.08
C VAL A 141 -12.78 -4.05 10.58
N GLU A 142 -12.68 -3.00 11.38
CA GLU A 142 -12.89 -3.16 12.82
C GLU A 142 -14.41 -3.25 13.07
N PRO A 143 -14.91 -4.26 13.81
CA PRO A 143 -16.30 -4.25 14.23
C PRO A 143 -16.54 -2.94 14.99
N PRO A 144 -17.71 -2.29 14.87
CA PRO A 144 -17.96 -0.99 15.46
C PRO A 144 -17.80 -1.05 16.98
N THR A 145 -16.58 -0.83 17.47
CA THR A 145 -16.32 -0.59 18.88
C THR A 145 -16.79 0.82 19.12
N ALA A 146 -18.05 0.94 19.53
CA ALA A 146 -18.74 2.18 19.82
C ALA A 146 -17.81 3.26 20.38
N GLN A 147 -17.30 4.12 19.50
CA GLN A 147 -16.82 5.45 19.74
C GLN A 147 -16.82 6.16 18.38
N PRO A 148 -17.49 7.31 18.25
CA PRO A 148 -17.56 8.03 16.98
C PRO A 148 -16.17 8.40 16.48
N LEU A 149 -16.04 8.43 15.16
CA LEU A 149 -14.88 8.92 14.41
C LEU A 149 -14.24 10.11 15.10
N ARG A 150 -12.97 9.92 15.45
CA ARG A 150 -12.12 10.86 16.18
C ARG A 150 -12.22 12.26 15.57
N GLY A 151 -12.90 13.16 16.28
CA GLY A 151 -12.93 14.59 15.97
C GLY A 151 -14.31 15.25 16.07
N ALA A 152 -15.40 14.49 15.92
CA ALA A 152 -16.72 15.04 16.17
C ALA A 152 -17.02 14.98 17.67
N PRO A 153 -17.30 16.10 18.35
CA PRO A 153 -17.77 16.09 19.71
C PRO A 153 -19.09 15.30 19.82
N PRO A 154 -19.33 14.59 20.93
CA PRO A 154 -20.54 13.78 21.07
C PRO A 154 -21.81 14.66 20.96
N PRO A 155 -22.89 14.18 20.33
CA PRO A 155 -24.10 14.98 20.13
C PRO A 155 -24.68 15.53 21.44
N GLY A 156 -24.95 16.83 21.49
CA GLY A 156 -25.45 17.53 22.68
C GLY A 156 -24.41 17.79 23.78
N SER A 157 -23.12 17.67 23.45
CA SER A 157 -22.04 18.15 24.30
C SER A 157 -21.73 19.63 24.04
N LEU A 158 -21.13 20.31 25.01
CA LEU A 158 -20.67 21.71 24.87
C LEU A 158 -19.85 21.94 23.59
N ALA A 159 -19.03 20.97 23.18
CA ALA A 159 -18.22 21.08 21.98
C ALA A 159 -19.06 20.88 20.69
N ASP A 160 -20.15 20.11 20.74
CA ASP A 160 -21.11 19.95 19.63
C ASP A 160 -21.98 21.20 19.46
N ASP A 161 -22.44 21.78 20.57
CA ASP A 161 -23.16 23.06 20.56
C ASP A 161 -22.25 24.18 20.01
N GLN A 162 -20.98 24.25 20.46
CA GLN A 162 -19.99 25.21 19.95
C GLN A 162 -19.66 25.01 18.46
N ALA A 163 -19.58 23.77 17.99
CA ALA A 163 -19.32 23.49 16.58
C ALA A 163 -20.51 23.87 15.69
N ARG A 164 -21.74 23.68 16.17
CA ARG A 164 -22.97 24.11 15.48
C ARG A 164 -23.10 25.64 15.45
N GLU A 165 -22.84 26.31 16.58
CA GLU A 165 -22.81 27.78 16.64
C GLU A 165 -21.74 28.37 15.71
N ALA A 166 -20.55 27.76 15.62
CA ALA A 166 -19.50 28.21 14.72
C ALA A 166 -19.86 28.04 13.23
N LEU A 167 -20.54 26.95 12.87
CA LEU A 167 -21.05 26.72 11.51
C LEU A 167 -22.19 27.69 11.16
N GLU A 168 -23.05 28.02 12.12
CA GLU A 168 -24.12 29.02 11.94
C GLU A 168 -23.57 30.45 11.84
N ALA A 169 -22.40 30.73 12.42
CA ALA A 169 -21.74 32.03 12.33
C ALA A 169 -21.00 32.26 10.99
N ASP A 170 -20.50 31.21 10.35
CA ASP A 170 -19.85 31.29 9.02
C ASP A 170 -20.85 31.50 7.86
N ASP A 171 -22.14 31.23 8.10
CA ASP A 171 -23.24 31.46 7.13
C ASP A 171 -23.86 32.86 7.23
N ASP A 172 -23.29 33.78 8.04
CA ASP A 172 -23.69 35.20 8.04
C ASP A 172 -22.98 35.97 6.90
N PRO A 173 -23.70 36.37 5.83
CA PRO A 173 -23.11 37.03 4.66
C PRO A 173 -22.54 38.43 4.97
N ALA A 174 -22.69 38.96 6.19
CA ALA A 174 -22.19 40.27 6.57
C ALA A 174 -20.68 40.34 6.90
N GLN A 175 -20.00 39.22 7.17
CA GLN A 175 -18.59 39.23 7.63
C GLN A 175 -17.53 38.81 6.59
N THR A 176 -17.93 38.28 5.43
CA THR A 176 -16.98 37.81 4.39
C THR A 176 -16.47 38.90 3.43
N ALA A 177 -16.83 40.18 3.63
CA ALA A 177 -16.61 41.25 2.67
C ALA A 177 -15.36 42.15 2.86
N GLU A 178 -14.46 41.89 3.82
CA GLU A 178 -13.30 42.79 4.07
C GLU A 178 -11.90 42.26 3.70
N ALA A 179 -11.79 41.09 3.05
CA ALA A 179 -10.49 40.54 2.68
C ALA A 179 -10.37 40.14 1.20
N VAL A 180 -10.63 41.08 0.27
CA VAL A 180 -10.13 40.97 -1.11
C VAL A 180 -9.23 42.18 -1.39
N VAL A 181 -7.93 41.89 -1.33
CA VAL A 181 -6.80 42.77 -1.64
C VAL A 181 -6.94 43.34 -3.07
N GLN A 182 -6.81 44.65 -3.21
CA GLN A 182 -6.79 45.37 -4.49
C GLN A 182 -5.60 44.94 -5.36
N PRO A 183 -5.74 44.83 -6.69
CA PRO A 183 -4.60 44.79 -7.59
C PRO A 183 -4.06 46.21 -7.84
N ASP A 184 -2.74 46.31 -7.75
CA ASP A 184 -1.90 47.45 -8.10
C ASP A 184 -1.99 47.75 -9.61
N ASP A 185 -2.39 48.95 -9.98
CA ASP A 185 -2.26 49.49 -11.34
C ASP A 185 -2.00 51.00 -11.24
N GLY A 186 -0.75 51.39 -11.46
CA GLY A 186 -0.30 52.78 -11.35
C GLY A 186 -0.80 53.70 -12.47
N ARG A 187 -0.83 55.01 -12.16
CA ARG A 187 -0.48 56.12 -13.07
C ARG A 187 -0.47 57.48 -12.35
N GLU A 188 0.66 58.17 -12.55
CA GLU A 188 0.83 59.60 -12.91
C GLU A 188 0.64 60.76 -11.91
N GLY A 189 1.68 61.62 -11.88
CA GLY A 189 1.64 63.08 -11.65
C GLY A 189 1.50 63.53 -10.18
N GLY A 190 2.28 64.44 -9.61
CA GLY A 190 3.08 65.53 -10.15
C GLY A 190 2.86 66.76 -9.24
N PHE A 191 3.94 67.53 -9.05
CA PHE A 191 4.13 68.73 -8.21
C PHE A 191 4.49 68.51 -6.74
#